data_AF-A0A3M0II94-F1
#
_entry.id   AF-A0A3M0II94-F1
#
_cell.length_a   1.000
_cell.length_b   1.000
_cell.length_c   1.000
_cell.angle_alpha   90.00
_cell.angle_beta   90.00
_cell.angle_gamma   90.00
#
_symmetry.space_group_name_H-M   'P 1'
#
loop_
_entity.id
_entity.type
_entity.pdbx_description
1 polymer ?
#
loop_
_entity_poly.entity_id
_entity_poly.type
_entity_poly.pdbx_seq_one_letter_code
_entity_poly.pdbx_strand_id
1 'polypeptide(L)'
;MLELQYELESKAAKWYATIDIANAFFSIPLAAGCRAQFAFTWKGVQYTWNRLPQGWKHSPTICHGLIQAALEKGLSEEEEEEEEEEERRRRRRRERRRRRREKREREEKKKKKKKKK
;
A
#
# COMPACT_ATOMS: atom_id res chain seq x y z
N MET A 1 -32.53 -5.04 -2.17
CA MET A 1 -32.16 -5.92 -3.30
C MET A 1 -31.63 -5.10 -4.49
N LEU A 2 -32.40 -4.18 -5.07
CA LEU A 2 -31.93 -3.33 -6.19
C LEU A 2 -30.78 -2.36 -5.84
N GLU A 3 -30.76 -1.78 -4.64
CA GLU A 3 -29.70 -0.85 -4.22
C GLU A 3 -28.32 -1.53 -4.06
N LEU A 4 -28.30 -2.77 -3.56
CA LEU A 4 -27.08 -3.58 -3.43
C LEU A 4 -26.51 -3.97 -4.80
N GLN A 5 -27.39 -4.28 -5.76
CA GLN A 5 -27.00 -4.56 -7.13
C GLN A 5 -26.35 -3.34 -7.79
N TYR A 6 -26.95 -2.15 -7.58
CA TYR A 6 -26.44 -0.88 -8.11
C TYR A 6 -25.11 -0.46 -7.48
N GLU A 7 -24.93 -0.65 -6.17
CA GLU A 7 -23.62 -0.44 -5.52
C GLU A 7 -22.54 -1.39 -6.04
N LEU A 8 -22.87 -2.67 -6.27
CA LEU A 8 -21.93 -3.64 -6.82
C LEU A 8 -21.55 -3.32 -8.27
N GLU A 9 -22.52 -2.95 -9.10
CA GLU A 9 -22.29 -2.55 -10.49
C GLU A 9 -21.55 -1.21 -10.60
N SER A 10 -21.79 -0.27 -9.69
CA SER A 10 -21.06 1.02 -9.67
C SER A 10 -19.64 0.90 -9.11
N LYS A 11 -19.34 -0.13 -8.32
CA LYS A 11 -17.99 -0.46 -7.80
C LYS A 11 -17.26 -1.51 -8.65
N ALA A 12 -17.84 -1.94 -9.78
CA ALA A 12 -17.21 -2.91 -10.65
C ALA A 12 -15.92 -2.33 -11.26
N ALA A 13 -14.79 -2.97 -10.97
CA ALA A 13 -13.50 -2.57 -11.53
C ALA A 13 -13.49 -2.78 -13.05
N LYS A 14 -12.83 -1.88 -13.77
CA LYS A 14 -12.66 -1.97 -15.23
C LYS A 14 -11.78 -3.16 -15.64
N TRP A 15 -10.85 -3.55 -14.77
CA TRP A 15 -9.90 -4.62 -15.00
C TRP A 15 -9.71 -5.42 -13.72
N TYR A 16 -9.57 -6.73 -13.86
CA TYR A 16 -9.29 -7.65 -12.76
C TYR A 16 -7.97 -8.36 -13.06
N ALA A 17 -7.16 -8.56 -12.02
CA ALA A 17 -5.96 -9.36 -12.07
C ALA A 17 -6.01 -10.40 -10.96
N THR A 18 -5.63 -11.63 -11.29
CA THR A 18 -5.49 -12.72 -10.32
C THR A 18 -4.01 -13.04 -10.18
N ILE A 19 -3.49 -12.96 -8.96
CA ILE A 19 -2.12 -13.34 -8.64
C ILE A 19 -2.20 -14.67 -7.89
N ASP A 20 -1.61 -15.71 -8.46
CA ASP A 20 -1.46 -16.98 -7.78
C ASP A 20 -0.32 -16.92 -6.76
N ILE A 21 -0.59 -17.42 -5.56
CA ILE A 21 0.32 -17.42 -4.43
C ILE A 21 0.62 -18.85 -3.96
N ALA A 22 0.61 -19.82 -4.88
CA ALA A 22 0.76 -21.26 -4.62
C ALA A 22 1.93 -21.66 -3.70
N ASN A 23 2.98 -20.84 -3.60
CA ASN A 23 4.18 -21.11 -2.81
C ASN A 23 4.43 -20.15 -1.64
N ALA A 24 3.46 -19.30 -1.26
CA ALA A 24 3.66 -18.35 -0.14
C ALA A 24 3.97 -19.03 1.20
N PHE A 25 3.53 -20.26 1.41
CA PHE A 25 3.82 -21.00 2.65
C PHE A 25 5.33 -21.12 2.92
N PHE A 26 6.15 -21.22 1.86
CA PHE A 26 7.61 -21.33 1.99
C PHE A 26 8.28 -20.00 2.39
N SER A 27 7.57 -18.89 2.26
CA SER A 27 8.04 -17.58 2.76
C SER A 27 7.83 -17.43 4.27
N ILE A 28 6.98 -18.25 4.89
CA ILE A 28 6.61 -18.11 6.31
C ILE A 28 7.49 -19.01 7.18
N PRO A 29 8.31 -18.44 8.10
CA PRO A 29 9.17 -19.23 8.97
C PRO A 29 8.37 -20.05 9.98
N LEU A 30 8.76 -21.31 10.14
CA LEU A 30 8.24 -22.14 11.21
C LEU A 30 9.05 -21.89 12.49
N ALA A 31 8.34 -21.71 13.61
CA ALA A 31 8.95 -21.56 14.93
C ALA A 31 9.86 -22.76 15.25
N ALA A 32 11.03 -22.49 15.83
CA ALA A 32 12.05 -23.51 16.08
C ALA A 32 11.51 -24.69 16.92
N GLY A 33 10.71 -24.39 17.96
CA GLY A 33 10.08 -25.41 18.81
C GLY A 33 9.04 -26.28 18.11
N CYS A 34 8.52 -25.86 16.96
CA CYS A 34 7.54 -26.62 16.19
C CYS A 34 8.20 -27.54 15.15
N ARG A 35 9.45 -27.30 14.74
CA ARG A 35 10.09 -28.02 13.60
C ARG A 35 10.14 -29.53 13.80
N ALA A 36 10.36 -29.99 15.03
CA ALA A 36 10.39 -31.42 15.36
C ALA A 36 9.04 -32.11 15.09
N GLN A 37 7.92 -31.40 15.19
CA GLN A 37 6.58 -31.93 14.92
C GLN A 37 6.33 -32.16 13.42
N PHE A 38 7.10 -31.49 12.57
CA PHE A 38 7.04 -31.61 11.12
C PHE A 38 8.24 -32.38 10.57
N ALA A 39 8.75 -33.35 11.34
CA ALA A 39 9.77 -34.27 10.87
C ALA A 39 9.16 -35.31 9.93
N PHE A 40 9.91 -35.68 8.89
CA PHE A 40 9.58 -36.80 8.00
C PHE A 40 10.84 -37.54 7.59
N THR A 41 10.72 -38.83 7.29
CA THR A 41 11.85 -39.66 6.87
C THR A 41 11.78 -39.94 5.39
N TRP A 42 12.89 -39.72 4.68
CA TRP A 42 13.02 -40.03 3.27
C TRP A 42 14.36 -40.72 3.01
N LYS A 43 14.31 -41.91 2.38
CA LYS A 43 15.50 -42.73 2.09
C LYS A 43 16.42 -42.96 3.31
N GLY A 44 15.83 -43.19 4.49
CA GLY A 44 16.58 -43.42 5.73
C GLY A 44 17.18 -42.17 6.37
N VAL A 45 16.95 -40.98 5.81
CA VAL A 45 17.37 -39.69 6.38
C VAL A 45 16.16 -38.94 6.91
N GLN A 46 16.26 -38.41 8.13
CA GLN A 46 15.22 -37.59 8.73
C GLN A 46 15.40 -36.12 8.31
N TYR A 47 14.34 -35.54 7.79
CA TYR A 47 14.23 -34.14 7.42
C TYR A 47 13.20 -33.45 8.31
N THR A 48 13.31 -32.13 8.41
CA THR A 48 12.32 -31.29 9.09
C THR A 48 12.02 -30.08 8.22
N TRP A 49 10.81 -29.55 8.36
CA TRP A 49 10.42 -28.31 7.70
C TRP A 49 10.93 -27.08 8.47
N ASN A 50 11.59 -26.16 7.76
CA ASN A 50 12.02 -24.85 8.30
C ASN A 50 11.01 -23.74 8.03
N ARG A 51 10.02 -24.04 7.18
CA ARG A 51 8.98 -23.16 6.68
C ARG A 51 7.65 -23.89 6.77
N LEU A 52 6.57 -23.14 6.61
CA LEU A 52 5.24 -23.71 6.71
C LEU A 52 5.03 -24.78 5.61
N PRO A 53 4.72 -26.03 5.98
CA PRO A 53 4.60 -27.11 5.00
C PRO A 53 3.28 -27.00 4.21
N GLN A 54 3.35 -27.36 2.94
CA GLN A 54 2.16 -27.63 2.13
C GLN A 54 1.44 -28.87 2.67
N GLY A 55 0.11 -28.81 2.73
CA GLY A 55 -0.72 -29.90 3.24
C GLY A 55 -1.01 -29.85 4.75
N TRP A 56 -0.39 -28.94 5.51
CA TRP A 56 -0.83 -28.71 6.90
C TRP A 56 -2.12 -27.86 6.94
N LYS A 57 -3.09 -28.33 7.72
CA LYS A 57 -4.46 -27.77 7.76
C LYS A 57 -4.50 -26.26 8.06
N HIS A 58 -3.57 -25.77 8.89
CA HIS A 58 -3.54 -24.38 9.31
C HIS A 58 -2.69 -23.48 8.40
N SER A 59 -1.99 -24.04 7.41
CA SER A 59 -1.18 -23.26 6.47
C SER A 59 -1.98 -22.20 5.71
N PRO A 60 -3.17 -22.51 5.15
CA PRO A 60 -3.98 -21.52 4.44
C PRO A 60 -4.42 -20.37 5.32
N THR A 61 -4.87 -20.66 6.55
CA THR A 61 -5.34 -19.64 7.49
C THR A 61 -4.22 -18.68 7.91
N ILE A 62 -3.05 -19.21 8.24
CA ILE A 62 -1.89 -18.38 8.64
C ILE A 62 -1.44 -17.51 7.47
N CYS A 63 -1.35 -18.08 6.26
CA CYS A 63 -0.95 -17.34 5.08
C CYS A 63 -1.95 -16.23 4.72
N HIS A 64 -3.25 -16.52 4.81
CA HIS A 64 -4.29 -15.56 4.51
C HIS A 64 -4.23 -14.36 5.46
N GLY A 65 -4.10 -14.58 6.78
CA GLY A 65 -3.99 -13.49 7.75
C GLY A 65 -2.77 -12.60 7.53
N LEU A 66 -1.64 -13.18 7.13
CA LEU A 66 -0.44 -12.40 6.80
C LEU A 66 -0.60 -11.57 5.52
N ILE A 67 -1.24 -12.14 4.50
CA ILE A 67 -1.54 -11.43 3.25
C ILE A 67 -2.48 -10.25 3.54
N GLN A 68 -3.53 -10.47 4.33
CA GLN A 68 -4.47 -9.41 4.71
C GLN A 68 -3.75 -8.26 5.42
N ALA A 69 -2.92 -8.56 6.43
CA ALA A 69 -2.17 -7.53 7.16
C ALA A 69 -1.19 -6.76 6.25
N ALA A 70 -0.56 -7.45 5.29
CA ALA A 70 0.34 -6.80 4.34
C ALA A 70 -0.42 -5.88 3.37
N LEU A 71 -1.59 -6.30 2.90
CA LEU A 71 -2.45 -5.49 2.04
C LEU A 71 -2.98 -4.25 2.78
N GLU A 72 -3.44 -4.40 4.02
CA GLU A 72 -3.90 -3.28 4.85
C GLU A 72 -2.79 -2.24 5.07
N LYS A 73 -1.55 -2.70 5.32
CA LYS A 73 -0.38 -1.81 5.45
C LYS A 73 -0.07 -1.08 4.14
N GLY A 74 -0.07 -1.79 3.01
CA GLY A 74 0.17 -1.18 1.70
C GLY A 74 -0.85 -0.08 1.37
N LEU A 75 -2.13 -0.33 1.68
CA LEU A 75 -3.19 0.67 1.49
C LEU A 75 -2.97 1.91 2.36
N SER A 76 -2.58 1.73 3.64
CA SER A 76 -2.27 2.88 4.50
C SER A 76 -1.09 3.71 4.00
N GLU A 77 -0.06 3.06 3.44
CA GLU A 77 1.10 3.75 2.89
C GLU A 77 0.72 4.54 1.63
N GLU A 78 -0.14 4.00 0.76
CA GLU A 78 -0.66 4.71 -0.42
C GLU A 78 -1.49 5.95 -0.03
N GLU A 79 -2.36 5.85 0.98
CA GLU A 79 -3.15 6.98 1.49
C GLU A 79 -2.24 8.10 2.04
N GLU A 80 -1.23 7.74 2.84
CA GLU A 80 -0.25 8.71 3.38
C GLU A 80 0.54 9.40 2.25
N GLU A 81 0.96 8.66 1.23
CA GLU A 81 1.67 9.22 0.07
C GLU A 81 0.79 10.18 -0.74
N GLU A 82 -0.49 9.84 -0.95
CA GLU A 82 -1.44 10.72 -1.64
C GLU A 82 -1.68 12.03 -0.86
N GLU A 83 -1.84 11.96 0.46
CA GLU A 83 -2.00 13.13 1.33
C GLU A 83 -0.77 14.03 1.28
N GLU A 84 0.43 13.45 1.37
CA GLU A 84 1.70 14.18 1.22
C GLU A 84 1.79 14.87 -0.14
N GLU A 85 1.43 14.17 -1.22
CA GLU A 85 1.48 14.74 -2.56
C GLU A 85 0.48 15.89 -2.70
N GLU A 86 -0.72 15.75 -2.13
CA GLU A 86 -1.73 16.80 -2.12
C GLU A 86 -1.25 18.02 -1.33
N GLU A 87 -0.61 17.82 -0.18
CA GLU A 87 -0.04 18.90 0.62
C GLU A 87 1.08 19.62 -0.14
N ARG A 88 1.99 18.88 -0.79
CA ARG A 88 3.03 19.44 -1.67
C ARG A 88 2.42 20.26 -2.79
N ARG A 89 1.34 19.78 -3.42
CA ARG A 89 0.59 20.52 -4.46
C ARG A 89 -0.04 21.79 -3.89
N ARG A 90 -0.65 21.74 -2.71
CA ARG A 90 -1.24 22.89 -1.99
C ARG A 90 -0.17 23.94 -1.65
N ARG A 91 0.99 23.51 -1.14
CA ARG A 91 2.13 24.39 -0.82
C ARG A 91 2.65 25.11 -2.07
N ARG A 92 2.85 24.39 -3.18
CA ARG A 92 3.24 24.98 -4.49
C ARG A 92 2.22 26.01 -4.97
N ARG A 93 0.91 25.75 -4.82
CA ARG A 93 -0.16 26.71 -5.18
C ARG A 93 -0.10 27.97 -4.30
N ARG A 94 0.06 27.83 -2.98
CA ARG A 94 0.20 28.96 -2.05
C ARG A 94 1.42 29.81 -2.38
N GLU A 95 2.55 29.18 -2.66
CA GLU A 95 3.78 29.88 -3.03
C GLU A 95 3.63 30.64 -4.36
N ARG A 96 3.03 30.02 -5.38
CA ARG A 96 2.70 30.71 -6.65
C ARG A 96 1.80 31.92 -6.42
N ARG A 97 0.79 31.82 -5.56
CA ARG A 97 -0.09 32.95 -5.20
C ARG A 97 0.68 34.06 -4.49
N ARG A 98 1.57 33.73 -3.54
CA ARG A 98 2.44 34.68 -2.85
C ARG A 98 3.36 35.42 -3.82
N ARG A 99 4.07 34.68 -4.68
CA ARG A 99 4.94 35.28 -5.73
C ARG A 99 4.17 36.22 -6.66
N ARG A 100 2.93 35.89 -7.03
CA ARG A 100 2.06 36.76 -7.83
C ARG A 100 1.68 38.05 -7.10
N ARG A 101 1.35 37.98 -5.80
CA ARG A 101 1.07 39.17 -4.97
C ARG A 101 2.29 40.07 -4.84
N GLU A 102 3.45 39.50 -4.50
CA GLU A 102 4.70 40.24 -4.39
C GLU A 102 5.10 40.92 -5.72
N LYS A 103 4.88 40.25 -6.86
CA LYS A 103 5.09 40.84 -8.19
C LYS A 103 4.18 42.06 -8.43
N ARG A 104 2.89 41.95 -8.12
CA ARG A 104 1.92 43.06 -8.25
C ARG A 104 2.31 44.26 -7.37
N GLU A 105 2.68 44.02 -6.11
CA GLU A 105 3.12 45.08 -5.21
C GLU A 105 4.38 45.79 -5.71
N ARG A 106 5.36 45.05 -6.25
CA ARG A 106 6.57 45.63 -6.86
C ARG A 106 6.23 46.49 -8.07
N GLU A 107 5.32 46.03 -8.93
CA GLU A 107 4.85 46.79 -10.09
C GLU A 107 4.11 48.07 -9.68
N GLU A 108 3.24 48.02 -8.67
CA GLU A 108 2.57 49.20 -8.13
C GLU A 108 3.54 50.20 -7.51
N LYS A 109 4.51 49.74 -6.72
CA LYS A 109 5.58 50.59 -6.16
C LYS A 109 6.37 51.28 -7.27
N LYS A 110 6.70 50.56 -8.36
CA LYS A 110 7.36 51.14 -9.54
C LYS A 110 6.49 52.19 -10.23
N LYS A 111 5.19 51.92 -10.43
CA LYS A 111 4.24 52.90 -11.02
C LYS A 111 4.12 54.16 -10.16
N LYS A 112 3.98 54.02 -8.83
CA LYS A 112 3.92 55.16 -7.89
C LYS A 112 5.22 55.99 -7.92
N LYS A 113 6.39 55.35 -8.00
CA LYS A 113 7.68 56.06 -8.14
C LYS A 113 7.79 56.81 -9.48
N LYS A 114 7.33 56.22 -10.59
CA LYS A 114 7.30 56.90 -11.89
C LYS A 114 6.37 58.11 -11.93
N LYS A 115 5.24 58.09 -11.22
CA LYS A 115 4.31 59.24 -11.13
C LYS A 115 4.82 60.38 -10.25
N LYS A 116 5.84 60.14 -9.41
CA LYS A 116 6.44 61.14 -8.51
C LYS A 116 7.73 61.77 -9.08
N LYS A 117 8.18 61.31 -10.25
CA LYS A 117 9.24 61.93 -11.05
C LYS A 117 8.59 62.65 -12.21
#